data_AF-A0A6P0IU40-F1
#
_entry.id   AF-A0A6P0IU40-F1
#
_cell.length_a   1.000
_cell.length_b   1.000
_cell.length_c   1.000
_cell.angle_alpha   90.00
_cell.angle_beta   90.00
_cell.angle_gamma   90.00
#
_symmetry.space_group_name_H-M   'P 1'
#
loop_
_entity.id
_entity.type
_entity.pdbx_description
1 polymer ?
#
loop_
_entity_poly.entity_id
_entity_poly.type
_entity_poly.pdbx_seq_one_letter_code
_entity_poly.pdbx_strand_id
1 'polypeptide(L)'
;VPAYFNDSQRQATRDAGRIAGLEVLRILNEPTAASLAYGLDLEASQTILVFDLGGGTFDVSILEVGDGVCEVLSTSGDTQLGGNDFDRKIVDWLAEQFLESEGIDLRRDRQALQRLTEAAEKAKIELSGVGVTDINLPFITATEDGPKHLETRLKRSQFEELCVDLVSRLRRPLKRAFKDAGLTPMEIDEVILVGGGTRTPMVQQLVRSLIDRAPNQNVNPDEVVAVGAAIQGGILNSEVKDILLLDVTPLSLGLETIGGVMKKLIPRNTTIPVRRSDIFSTSQNNQTLVEIHVLQGERDMATDNKSLGRFKLTGIPPAPRGVPQIQVAFDIDANGILQVLALDKTTGREQSITIQGASTLSEAEVNKMIREAEEYAQVDRERRERVEKRNRAESLANEAERQLREVALDFGRQFASGYRRQIEGLIQEMRQSVAQNDDRAIDRAQGDLQDALYELKREVRLQYEEEEDDDFFGSIRRTFTGDSDTDRYSQRDYRRGGDSYDSYGASSSRSSRDRYRRNPLENDWDEDDDWF
;
A
#
# COMPACT_ATOMS: atom_id res chain seq x y z
N VAL A 1 4.22 9.57 6.35
CA VAL A 1 4.95 10.50 5.46
C VAL A 1 6.43 10.39 5.77
N PRO A 2 7.31 10.56 4.77
CA PRO A 2 8.75 10.55 5.00
C PRO A 2 9.13 11.56 6.08
N ALA A 3 10.02 11.19 7.00
CA ALA A 3 10.36 12.05 8.13
C ALA A 3 10.94 13.39 7.68
N TYR A 4 11.71 13.38 6.59
CA TYR A 4 12.34 14.55 6.02
C TYR A 4 11.43 15.40 5.10
N PHE A 5 10.11 15.12 5.05
CA PHE A 5 9.16 15.98 4.35
C PHE A 5 9.13 17.40 4.94
N ASN A 6 9.20 18.38 4.05
CA ASN A 6 8.98 19.77 4.41
C ASN A 6 7.49 20.08 4.62
N ASP A 7 7.21 21.27 5.12
CA ASP A 7 5.86 21.71 5.47
C ASP A 7 4.88 21.65 4.27
N SER A 8 5.30 22.09 3.08
CA SER A 8 4.44 22.04 1.87
C SER A 8 4.07 20.61 1.44
N GLN A 9 5.00 19.66 1.60
CA GLN A 9 4.73 18.25 1.28
C GLN A 9 3.77 17.61 2.30
N ARG A 10 3.89 17.97 3.57
CA ARG A 10 2.96 17.52 4.64
C ARG A 10 1.56 18.05 4.40
N GLN A 11 1.43 19.33 4.05
CA GLN A 11 0.14 19.94 3.75
C GLN A 11 -0.51 19.32 2.50
N ALA A 12 0.24 19.13 1.42
CA ALA A 12 -0.26 18.47 0.21
C ALA A 12 -0.76 17.04 0.51
N THR A 13 -0.07 16.30 1.39
CA THR A 13 -0.51 14.97 1.82
C THR A 13 -1.82 15.02 2.62
N ARG A 14 -1.96 16.01 3.51
CA ARG A 14 -3.19 16.24 4.27
C ARG A 14 -4.37 16.60 3.35
N ASP A 15 -4.13 17.45 2.37
CA ASP A 15 -5.12 17.84 1.37
C ASP A 15 -5.55 16.63 0.52
N ALA A 16 -4.62 15.74 0.15
CA ALA A 16 -4.94 14.50 -0.55
C ALA A 16 -5.88 13.60 0.28
N GLY A 17 -5.66 13.49 1.59
CA GLY A 17 -6.58 12.77 2.49
C GLY A 17 -7.97 13.39 2.50
N ARG A 18 -8.07 14.73 2.53
CA ARG A 18 -9.35 15.45 2.46
C ARG A 18 -10.06 15.24 1.13
N ILE A 19 -9.32 15.25 0.00
CA ILE A 19 -9.85 14.97 -1.34
C ILE A 19 -10.41 13.54 -1.41
N ALA A 20 -9.78 12.59 -0.71
CA ALA A 20 -10.25 11.22 -0.59
C ALA A 20 -11.43 11.05 0.40
N GLY A 21 -11.93 12.14 1.00
CA GLY A 21 -13.04 12.10 1.95
C GLY A 21 -12.66 11.67 3.37
N LEU A 22 -11.38 11.73 3.73
CA LEU A 22 -10.87 11.38 5.07
C LEU A 22 -10.64 12.63 5.91
N GLU A 23 -11.08 12.59 7.16
CA GLU A 23 -10.64 13.56 8.18
C GLU A 23 -9.24 13.15 8.69
N VAL A 24 -8.21 13.91 8.30
CA VAL A 24 -6.83 13.62 8.70
C VAL A 24 -6.58 14.12 10.12
N LEU A 25 -6.70 13.21 11.10
CA LEU A 25 -6.50 13.50 12.52
C LEU A 25 -5.04 13.76 12.89
N ARG A 26 -4.11 13.03 12.27
CA ARG A 26 -2.66 13.18 12.49
C ARG A 26 -1.87 12.81 11.25
N ILE A 27 -0.80 13.56 10.98
CA ILE A 27 0.25 13.17 10.02
C ILE A 27 1.41 12.57 10.80
N LEU A 28 1.68 11.29 10.57
CA LEU A 28 2.74 10.55 11.27
C LEU A 28 3.96 10.35 10.37
N ASN A 29 5.15 10.53 10.94
CA ASN A 29 6.41 10.22 10.29
C ASN A 29 6.58 8.70 10.13
N GLU A 30 7.02 8.24 8.96
CA GLU A 30 7.23 6.83 8.64
C GLU A 30 8.13 6.08 9.65
N PRO A 31 9.34 6.57 9.98
CA PRO A 31 10.18 5.88 10.96
C PRO A 31 9.60 5.88 12.37
N THR A 32 8.84 6.91 12.74
CA THR A 32 8.10 6.99 14.01
C THR A 32 6.94 5.99 14.04
N ALA A 33 6.25 5.79 12.92
CA ALA A 33 5.25 4.74 12.79
C ALA A 33 5.91 3.35 12.93
N ALA A 34 7.05 3.15 12.26
CA ALA A 34 7.78 1.90 12.34
C ALA A 34 8.25 1.57 13.77
N SER A 35 8.69 2.57 14.52
CA SER A 35 9.09 2.40 15.91
C SER A 35 7.91 2.08 16.84
N LEU A 36 6.72 2.65 16.60
CA LEU A 36 5.52 2.29 17.36
C LEU A 36 5.13 0.82 17.16
N ALA A 37 5.19 0.33 15.92
CA ALA A 37 4.90 -1.06 15.62
C ALA A 37 5.93 -2.03 16.21
N TYR A 38 7.20 -1.61 16.28
CA TYR A 38 8.27 -2.39 16.89
C TYR A 38 8.22 -2.37 18.43
N GLY A 39 8.00 -1.20 19.02
CA GLY A 39 8.18 -0.94 20.45
C GLY A 39 6.94 -1.17 21.32
N LEU A 40 5.80 -1.53 20.74
CA LEU A 40 4.53 -1.67 21.47
C LEU A 40 4.61 -2.61 22.67
N ASP A 41 5.33 -3.73 22.54
CA ASP A 41 5.44 -4.78 23.55
C ASP A 41 6.78 -4.74 24.31
N LEU A 42 7.60 -3.70 24.13
CA LEU A 42 8.91 -3.60 24.76
C LEU A 42 8.82 -3.00 26.17
N GLU A 43 9.22 -3.78 27.17
CA GLU A 43 9.35 -3.30 28.54
C GLU A 43 10.67 -2.53 28.75
N ALA A 44 11.78 -2.98 28.16
CA ALA A 44 13.08 -2.33 28.32
C ALA A 44 13.30 -1.21 27.28
N SER A 45 13.90 -0.09 27.71
CA SER A 45 14.38 0.94 26.79
C SER A 45 15.49 0.41 25.88
N GLN A 46 15.36 0.67 24.59
CA GLN A 46 16.31 0.33 23.54
C GLN A 46 16.54 1.52 22.61
N THR A 47 17.79 1.70 22.21
CA THR A 47 18.15 2.64 21.14
C THR A 47 18.09 1.93 19.80
N ILE A 48 17.17 2.34 18.95
CA ILE A 48 16.96 1.72 17.63
C ILE A 48 17.36 2.65 16.49
N LEU A 49 17.82 2.05 15.40
CA LEU A 49 17.97 2.74 14.12
C LEU A 49 16.93 2.23 13.13
N VAL A 50 16.04 3.11 12.70
CA VAL A 50 15.10 2.82 11.61
C VAL A 50 15.74 3.29 10.30
N PHE A 51 15.95 2.37 9.38
CA PHE A 51 16.49 2.61 8.04
C PHE A 51 15.39 2.36 7.01
N ASP A 52 14.82 3.42 6.47
CA ASP A 52 13.72 3.36 5.51
C ASP A 52 14.20 3.72 4.11
N LEU A 53 14.24 2.73 3.21
CA LEU A 53 14.56 2.92 1.80
C LEU A 53 13.38 2.44 0.94
N GLY A 54 12.47 3.39 0.66
CA GLY A 54 11.30 3.17 -0.19
C GLY A 54 11.60 3.31 -1.68
N GLY A 55 10.53 3.52 -2.46
CA GLY A 55 10.63 3.68 -3.92
C GLY A 55 11.21 5.02 -4.36
N GLY A 56 10.99 6.10 -3.61
CA GLY A 56 11.43 7.45 -4.00
C GLY A 56 12.21 8.22 -2.93
N THR A 57 12.22 7.75 -1.68
CA THR A 57 12.82 8.46 -0.55
C THR A 57 13.64 7.52 0.32
N PHE A 58 14.64 8.11 0.96
CA PHE A 58 15.45 7.47 1.97
C PHE A 58 15.37 8.29 3.26
N ASP A 59 14.96 7.66 4.35
CA ASP A 59 14.99 8.24 5.68
C ASP A 59 15.77 7.34 6.64
N VAL A 60 16.43 7.97 7.60
CA VAL A 60 17.07 7.30 8.72
C VAL A 60 16.75 8.06 10.00
N SER A 61 16.27 7.35 11.00
CA SER A 61 15.99 7.92 12.32
C SER A 61 16.59 7.07 13.41
N ILE A 62 17.11 7.72 14.44
CA ILE A 62 17.56 7.08 15.67
C ILE A 62 16.55 7.45 16.74
N LEU A 63 16.02 6.43 17.41
CA LEU A 63 14.97 6.58 18.40
C LEU A 63 15.32 5.82 19.67
N GLU A 64 14.82 6.32 20.80
CA GLU A 64 14.74 5.57 22.04
C GLU A 64 13.30 5.06 22.21
N VAL A 65 13.14 3.76 22.40
CA VAL A 65 11.84 3.09 22.53
C VAL A 65 11.82 2.16 23.75
N GLY A 66 10.78 2.26 24.56
CA GLY A 66 10.56 1.40 25.73
C GLY A 66 9.77 2.10 26.82
N ASP A 67 9.28 1.36 27.82
CA ASP A 67 8.47 1.90 28.93
C ASP A 67 7.28 2.77 28.48
N GLY A 68 6.69 2.46 27.31
CA GLY A 68 5.61 3.27 26.75
C GLY A 68 6.05 4.63 26.21
N VAL A 69 7.34 4.88 26.03
CA VAL A 69 7.87 6.11 25.41
C VAL A 69 8.52 5.76 24.08
N CYS A 70 8.25 6.59 23.08
CA CYS A 70 8.92 6.56 21.77
C CYS A 70 9.43 7.98 21.48
N GLU A 71 10.74 8.18 21.64
CA GLU A 71 11.40 9.47 21.42
C GLU A 71 12.32 9.41 20.21
N VAL A 72 12.11 10.32 19.26
CA VAL A 72 13.01 10.51 18.14
C VAL A 72 14.20 11.35 18.60
N LEU A 73 15.40 10.76 18.65
CA LEU A 73 16.62 11.48 19.01
C LEU A 73 17.16 12.30 17.84
N SER A 74 17.09 11.72 16.63
CA SER A 74 17.48 12.42 15.41
C SER A 74 16.83 11.80 14.19
N THR A 75 16.64 12.63 13.15
CA THR A 75 16.20 12.16 11.84
C THR A 75 16.98 12.84 10.71
N SER A 76 17.24 12.10 9.64
CA SER A 76 17.85 12.61 8.42
C SER A 76 17.39 11.80 7.21
N GLY A 77 17.56 12.34 6.01
CA GLY A 77 17.15 11.63 4.80
C GLY A 77 17.63 12.28 3.51
N ASP A 78 17.20 11.68 2.40
CA ASP A 78 17.31 12.18 1.03
C ASP A 78 15.96 11.94 0.33
N THR A 79 15.22 13.01 0.08
CA THR A 79 13.86 12.95 -0.51
C THR A 79 13.86 12.67 -2.01
N GLN A 80 15.03 12.47 -2.62
CA GLN A 80 15.22 12.18 -4.04
C GLN A 80 16.19 10.99 -4.21
N LEU A 81 16.00 9.97 -3.37
CA LEU A 81 16.80 8.75 -3.39
C LEU A 81 15.93 7.57 -2.96
N GLY A 82 15.64 6.65 -3.88
CA GLY A 82 14.91 5.42 -3.57
C GLY A 82 15.07 4.36 -4.65
N GLY A 83 14.26 3.31 -4.57
CA GLY A 83 14.24 2.20 -5.53
C GLY A 83 14.18 2.61 -7.00
N ASN A 84 13.49 3.71 -7.32
CA ASN A 84 13.37 4.25 -8.68
C ASN A 84 14.71 4.71 -9.25
N ASP A 85 15.62 5.22 -8.41
CA ASP A 85 16.97 5.61 -8.83
C ASP A 85 17.81 4.38 -9.18
N PHE A 86 17.63 3.27 -8.45
CA PHE A 86 18.28 1.99 -8.77
C PHE A 86 17.74 1.41 -10.08
N ASP A 87 16.43 1.49 -10.31
CA ASP A 87 15.82 1.08 -11.59
C ASP A 87 16.38 1.88 -12.74
N ARG A 88 16.51 3.19 -12.55
CA ARG A 88 17.07 4.10 -13.56
C ARG A 88 18.50 3.72 -13.96
N LYS A 89 19.34 3.25 -13.02
CA LYS A 89 20.70 2.77 -13.36
C LYS A 89 20.66 1.59 -14.34
N ILE A 90 19.72 0.67 -14.16
CA ILE A 90 19.54 -0.47 -15.07
C ILE A 90 18.94 0.03 -16.40
N VAL A 91 17.97 0.94 -16.39
CA VAL A 91 17.39 1.53 -17.61
C VAL A 91 18.46 2.23 -18.45
N ASP A 92 19.29 3.07 -17.82
CA ASP A 92 20.36 3.79 -18.52
C ASP A 92 21.38 2.81 -19.10
N TRP A 93 21.79 1.79 -18.34
CA TRP A 93 22.67 0.71 -18.83
C TRP A 93 22.07 -0.05 -20.03
N LEU A 94 20.80 -0.46 -19.96
CA LEU A 94 20.10 -1.14 -21.05
C LEU A 94 19.99 -0.26 -22.30
N ALA A 95 19.64 1.02 -22.12
CA ALA A 95 19.49 1.97 -23.21
C ALA A 95 20.82 2.30 -23.89
N GLU A 96 21.90 2.45 -23.11
CA GLU A 96 23.25 2.65 -23.64
C GLU A 96 23.72 1.45 -24.45
N GLN A 97 23.54 0.22 -23.95
CA GLN A 97 23.88 -0.99 -24.71
C GLN A 97 23.11 -1.09 -26.01
N PHE A 98 21.80 -0.81 -25.99
CA PHE A 98 20.97 -0.87 -27.19
C PHE A 98 21.33 0.23 -28.20
N LEU A 99 21.67 1.44 -27.72
CA LEU A 99 22.14 2.53 -28.56
C LEU A 99 23.48 2.18 -29.23
N GLU A 100 24.40 1.55 -28.51
CA GLU A 100 25.68 1.10 -29.08
C GLU A 100 25.50 0.00 -30.13
N SER A 101 24.56 -0.93 -29.93
CA SER A 101 24.37 -2.06 -30.85
C SER A 101 23.49 -1.74 -32.06
N GLU A 102 22.42 -0.95 -31.86
CA GLU A 102 21.39 -0.71 -32.87
C GLU A 102 21.34 0.75 -33.35
N GLY A 103 22.11 1.67 -32.73
CA GLY A 103 22.10 3.09 -33.08
C GLY A 103 20.83 3.84 -32.66
N ILE A 104 19.99 3.24 -31.80
CA ILE A 104 18.67 3.77 -31.42
C ILE A 104 18.62 4.02 -29.92
N ASP A 105 18.23 5.24 -29.54
CA ASP A 105 18.04 5.58 -28.13
C ASP A 105 16.59 5.29 -27.71
N LEU A 106 16.37 4.16 -27.02
CA LEU A 106 15.06 3.73 -26.53
C LEU A 106 14.44 4.72 -25.54
N ARG A 107 15.22 5.60 -24.91
CA ARG A 107 14.69 6.61 -23.97
C ARG A 107 13.86 7.68 -24.66
N ARG A 108 14.00 7.82 -25.98
CA ARG A 108 13.23 8.78 -26.79
C ARG A 108 11.83 8.26 -27.15
N ASP A 109 11.62 6.96 -27.08
CA ASP A 109 10.32 6.32 -27.28
C ASP A 109 9.65 6.08 -25.92
N ARG A 110 8.49 6.71 -25.70
CA ARG A 110 7.76 6.61 -24.43
C ARG A 110 7.29 5.18 -24.13
N GLN A 111 6.91 4.41 -25.14
CA GLN A 111 6.45 3.02 -24.94
C GLN A 111 7.64 2.11 -24.65
N ALA A 112 8.75 2.27 -25.37
CA ALA A 112 9.96 1.50 -25.11
C ALA A 112 10.52 1.82 -23.71
N LEU A 113 10.59 3.10 -23.34
CA LEU A 113 11.07 3.53 -22.02
C LEU A 113 10.24 2.96 -20.87
N GLN A 114 8.90 2.92 -21.00
CA GLN A 114 8.03 2.31 -19.99
C GLN A 114 8.36 0.81 -19.82
N ARG A 115 8.48 0.07 -20.93
CA ARG A 115 8.82 -1.36 -20.91
C ARG A 115 10.22 -1.62 -20.37
N LEU A 116 11.19 -0.75 -20.68
CA LEU A 116 12.53 -0.79 -20.10
C LEU A 116 12.46 -0.61 -18.59
N THR A 117 11.66 0.34 -18.11
CA THR A 117 11.52 0.65 -16.68
C THR A 117 10.91 -0.53 -15.91
N GLU A 118 9.84 -1.14 -16.43
CA GLU A 118 9.22 -2.33 -15.83
C GLU A 118 10.18 -3.53 -15.79
N ALA A 119 10.93 -3.75 -16.88
CA ALA A 119 11.91 -4.83 -16.94
C ALA A 119 13.10 -4.59 -16.01
N ALA A 120 13.56 -3.34 -15.89
CA ALA A 120 14.61 -2.93 -14.97
C ALA A 120 14.21 -3.16 -13.51
N GLU A 121 13.01 -2.74 -13.11
CA GLU A 121 12.49 -2.97 -11.76
C GLU A 121 12.39 -4.46 -11.44
N LYS A 122 11.84 -5.25 -12.36
CA LYS A 122 11.76 -6.70 -12.21
C LYS A 122 13.15 -7.33 -12.05
N ALA A 123 14.10 -6.94 -12.89
CA ALA A 123 15.48 -7.43 -12.82
C ALA A 123 16.16 -7.07 -11.48
N LYS A 124 16.00 -5.83 -11.00
CA LYS A 124 16.49 -5.38 -9.68
C LYS A 124 15.94 -6.25 -8.56
N ILE A 125 14.62 -6.50 -8.56
CA ILE A 125 13.96 -7.32 -7.54
C ILE A 125 14.49 -8.75 -7.58
N GLU A 126 14.55 -9.37 -8.76
CA GLU A 126 15.08 -10.74 -8.92
C GLU A 126 16.53 -10.85 -8.42
N LEU A 127 17.38 -9.87 -8.75
CA LEU A 127 18.78 -9.83 -8.30
C LEU A 127 18.95 -9.74 -6.79
N SER A 128 17.90 -9.40 -6.03
CA SER A 128 17.93 -9.49 -4.57
C SER A 128 17.94 -10.94 -4.07
N GLY A 129 17.35 -11.88 -4.83
CA GLY A 129 17.35 -13.32 -4.53
C GLY A 129 18.42 -14.11 -5.30
N VAL A 130 18.61 -13.82 -6.59
CA VAL A 130 19.51 -14.58 -7.48
C VAL A 130 20.75 -13.80 -7.91
N GLY A 131 21.82 -14.50 -8.30
CA GLY A 131 23.08 -13.87 -8.71
C GLY A 131 23.08 -13.32 -10.15
N VAL A 132 22.12 -13.71 -10.98
CA VAL A 132 21.98 -13.31 -12.38
C VAL A 132 20.51 -13.39 -12.79
N THR A 133 20.08 -12.48 -13.67
CA THR A 133 18.74 -12.48 -14.29
C THR A 133 18.85 -12.24 -15.80
N ASP A 134 17.89 -12.77 -16.56
CA ASP A 134 17.73 -12.57 -17.99
C ASP A 134 16.70 -11.45 -18.24
N ILE A 135 17.08 -10.46 -19.05
CA ILE A 135 16.20 -9.36 -19.47
C ILE A 135 15.87 -9.61 -20.94
N ASN A 136 14.61 -9.93 -21.22
CA ASN A 136 14.11 -10.18 -22.58
C ASN A 136 12.90 -9.29 -22.89
N LEU A 137 13.08 -8.37 -23.84
CA LEU A 137 12.07 -7.46 -24.35
C LEU A 137 11.92 -7.64 -25.86
N PRO A 138 11.02 -8.54 -26.29
CA PRO A 138 10.79 -8.74 -27.71
C PRO A 138 9.99 -7.57 -28.30
N PHE A 139 10.25 -7.24 -29.58
CA PHE A 139 9.58 -6.15 -30.29
C PHE A 139 9.64 -4.83 -29.49
N ILE A 140 10.81 -4.48 -28.96
CA ILE A 140 10.96 -3.29 -28.11
C ILE A 140 10.83 -2.00 -28.92
N THR A 141 11.24 -2.04 -30.18
CA THR A 141 11.05 -0.97 -31.17
C THR A 141 11.04 -1.56 -32.58
N ALA A 142 10.78 -0.73 -33.59
CA ALA A 142 10.80 -1.12 -34.99
C ALA A 142 11.61 -0.13 -35.84
N THR A 143 12.29 -0.67 -36.84
CA THR A 143 13.16 0.04 -37.78
C THR A 143 12.75 -0.25 -39.23
N GLU A 144 13.38 0.41 -40.19
CA GLU A 144 13.22 0.08 -41.62
C GLU A 144 13.61 -1.37 -41.93
N ASP A 145 14.57 -1.92 -41.19
CA ASP A 145 15.01 -3.33 -41.29
C ASP A 145 14.08 -4.33 -40.57
N GLY A 146 13.04 -3.83 -39.89
CA GLY A 146 12.07 -4.64 -39.16
C GLY A 146 12.09 -4.44 -37.63
N PRO A 147 11.36 -5.29 -36.89
CA PRO A 147 11.28 -5.21 -35.43
C PRO A 147 12.62 -5.54 -34.77
N LYS A 148 12.92 -4.86 -33.67
CA LYS A 148 14.12 -5.07 -32.86
C LYS A 148 13.74 -5.59 -31.48
N HIS A 149 14.68 -6.34 -30.88
CA HIS A 149 14.51 -7.02 -29.60
C HIS A 149 15.68 -6.65 -28.69
N LEU A 150 15.46 -6.63 -27.38
CA LEU A 150 16.53 -6.49 -26.40
C LEU A 150 16.61 -7.78 -25.59
N GLU A 151 17.74 -8.47 -25.67
CA GLU A 151 18.04 -9.68 -24.91
C GLU A 151 19.41 -9.54 -24.26
N THR A 152 19.47 -9.53 -22.93
CA THR A 152 20.73 -9.42 -22.20
C THR A 152 20.66 -10.11 -20.85
N ARG A 153 21.82 -10.30 -20.22
CA ARG A 153 21.95 -10.86 -18.86
C ARG A 153 22.59 -9.85 -17.94
N LEU A 154 21.95 -9.62 -16.79
CA LEU A 154 22.46 -8.75 -15.75
C LEU A 154 22.89 -9.59 -14.55
N LYS A 155 24.16 -9.45 -14.14
CA LYS A 155 24.69 -10.07 -12.92
C LYS A 155 24.50 -9.13 -11.72
N ARG A 156 24.32 -9.68 -10.52
CA ARG A 156 24.22 -8.89 -9.28
C ARG A 156 25.44 -8.00 -9.09
N SER A 157 26.64 -8.53 -9.30
CA SER A 157 27.89 -7.75 -9.15
C SER A 157 27.95 -6.55 -10.09
N GLN A 158 27.42 -6.68 -11.31
CA GLN A 158 27.36 -5.59 -12.28
C GLN A 158 26.33 -4.54 -11.87
N PHE A 159 25.15 -4.99 -11.39
CA PHE A 159 24.16 -4.07 -10.83
C PHE A 159 24.71 -3.29 -9.62
N GLU A 160 25.41 -3.96 -8.70
CA GLU A 160 26.05 -3.30 -7.55
C GLU A 160 27.10 -2.27 -7.99
N GLU A 161 27.87 -2.55 -9.05
CA GLU A 161 28.82 -1.60 -9.65
C GLU A 161 28.13 -0.37 -10.24
N LEU A 162 26.99 -0.54 -10.91
CA LEU A 162 26.20 0.57 -11.47
C LEU A 162 25.64 1.52 -10.39
N CYS A 163 25.52 1.04 -9.15
CA CYS A 163 24.83 1.74 -8.07
C CYS A 163 25.74 2.27 -6.95
N VAL A 164 27.07 2.22 -7.13
CA VAL A 164 28.05 2.66 -6.11
C VAL A 164 27.80 4.10 -5.63
N ASP A 165 27.43 5.00 -6.54
CA ASP A 165 27.14 6.40 -6.21
C ASP A 165 25.87 6.54 -5.35
N LEU A 166 24.83 5.75 -5.64
CA LEU A 166 23.58 5.74 -4.86
C LEU A 166 23.83 5.23 -3.43
N VAL A 167 24.57 4.13 -3.29
CA VAL A 167 24.95 3.58 -1.98
C VAL A 167 25.82 4.56 -1.19
N SER A 168 26.70 5.31 -1.88
CA SER A 168 27.50 6.37 -1.26
C SER A 168 26.64 7.53 -0.74
N ARG A 169 25.56 7.90 -1.44
CA ARG A 169 24.62 8.93 -0.99
C ARG A 169 23.92 8.55 0.32
N LEU A 170 23.57 7.28 0.53
CA LEU A 170 22.96 6.78 1.78
C LEU A 170 23.82 7.03 3.02
N ARG A 171 25.16 7.03 2.87
CA ARG A 171 26.09 7.23 4.00
C ARG A 171 26.01 8.61 4.63
N ARG A 172 25.61 9.63 3.87
CA ARG A 172 25.60 11.03 4.36
C ARG A 172 24.49 11.26 5.39
N PRO A 173 23.21 10.92 5.14
CA PRO A 173 22.18 11.00 6.17
C PRO A 173 22.47 10.15 7.41
N LEU A 174 22.98 8.91 7.22
CA LEU A 174 23.39 8.04 8.32
C LEU A 174 24.39 8.70 9.27
N LYS A 175 25.51 9.22 8.73
CA LYS A 175 26.52 9.92 9.53
C LYS A 175 25.95 11.16 10.24
N ARG A 176 24.99 11.84 9.60
CA ARG A 176 24.34 13.02 10.18
C ARG A 176 23.43 12.64 11.33
N ALA A 177 22.60 11.61 11.19
CA ALA A 177 21.73 11.10 12.25
C ALA A 177 22.55 10.73 13.50
N PHE A 178 23.61 9.92 13.35
CA PHE A 178 24.50 9.58 14.47
C PHE A 178 25.12 10.81 15.14
N LYS A 179 25.65 11.74 14.34
CA LYS A 179 26.23 12.97 14.87
C LYS A 179 25.22 13.81 15.64
N ASP A 180 23.99 13.91 15.15
CA ASP A 180 22.95 14.73 15.74
C ASP A 180 22.35 14.10 17.00
N ALA A 181 22.24 12.76 17.04
CA ALA A 181 21.87 12.03 18.24
C ALA A 181 22.98 12.03 19.31
N GLY A 182 24.23 12.36 18.92
CA GLY A 182 25.38 12.28 19.82
C GLY A 182 25.81 10.84 20.13
N LEU A 183 25.45 9.89 19.26
CA LEU A 183 25.67 8.46 19.45
C LEU A 183 26.65 7.90 18.42
N THR A 184 27.29 6.80 18.79
CA THR A 184 28.12 5.97 17.93
C THR A 184 27.34 4.76 17.44
N PRO A 185 27.74 4.12 16.31
CA PRO A 185 27.04 2.93 15.83
C PRO A 185 27.01 1.74 16.81
N MET A 186 27.96 1.68 17.75
CA MET A 186 28.03 0.62 18.76
C MET A 186 26.95 0.76 19.84
N GLU A 187 26.36 1.95 19.99
CA GLU A 187 25.31 2.25 20.97
C GLU A 187 23.90 1.95 20.41
N ILE A 188 23.80 1.45 19.18
CA ILE A 188 22.52 0.99 18.63
C ILE A 188 22.28 -0.45 19.09
N ASP A 189 21.13 -0.68 19.71
CA ASP A 189 20.70 -2.00 20.16
C ASP A 189 20.12 -2.80 18.99
N GLU A 190 19.25 -2.18 18.19
CA GLU A 190 18.49 -2.85 17.14
C GLU A 190 18.38 -2.00 15.86
N VAL A 191 18.32 -2.68 14.71
CA VAL A 191 18.19 -2.02 13.40
C VAL A 191 16.95 -2.51 12.70
N ILE A 192 16.03 -1.60 12.41
CA ILE A 192 14.77 -1.89 11.74
C ILE A 192 14.87 -1.44 10.28
N LEU A 193 14.72 -2.37 9.34
CA LEU A 193 14.67 -2.06 7.91
C LEU A 193 13.22 -1.83 7.49
N VAL A 194 12.97 -0.76 6.74
CA VAL A 194 11.66 -0.38 6.24
C VAL A 194 11.76 -0.10 4.73
N GLY A 195 10.73 -0.51 3.97
CA GLY A 195 10.67 -0.28 2.54
C GLY A 195 11.40 -1.33 1.69
N GLY A 196 10.82 -1.64 0.52
CA GLY A 196 11.31 -2.71 -0.35
C GLY A 196 12.73 -2.52 -0.88
N GLY A 197 13.25 -1.29 -0.95
CA GLY A 197 14.62 -1.00 -1.38
C GLY A 197 15.68 -1.62 -0.45
N THR A 198 15.33 -1.83 0.83
CA THR A 198 16.22 -2.46 1.83
C THR A 198 16.44 -3.95 1.61
N ARG A 199 15.66 -4.60 0.74
CA ARG A 199 15.86 -6.01 0.35
C ARG A 199 17.10 -6.21 -0.52
N THR A 200 17.65 -5.12 -1.08
CA THR A 200 18.85 -5.16 -1.92
C THR A 200 20.09 -5.58 -1.10
N PRO A 201 20.82 -6.65 -1.49
CA PRO A 201 21.95 -7.16 -0.69
C PRO A 201 23.04 -6.15 -0.35
N MET A 202 23.45 -5.30 -1.30
CA MET A 202 24.45 -4.23 -1.03
C MET A 202 23.97 -3.18 -0.01
N VAL A 203 22.66 -2.95 0.10
CA VAL A 203 22.09 -2.04 1.11
C VAL A 203 22.17 -2.68 2.50
N GLN A 204 21.80 -3.96 2.61
CA GLN A 204 21.94 -4.70 3.88
C GLN A 204 23.40 -4.82 4.32
N GLN A 205 24.32 -5.03 3.37
CA GLN A 205 25.76 -5.04 3.65
C GLN A 205 26.27 -3.68 4.11
N LEU A 206 25.79 -2.57 3.51
CA LEU A 206 26.11 -1.23 3.98
C LEU A 206 25.71 -1.06 5.45
N VAL A 207 24.48 -1.41 5.80
CA VAL A 207 23.95 -1.30 7.17
C VAL A 207 24.78 -2.15 8.14
N ARG A 208 25.01 -3.42 7.81
CA ARG A 208 25.85 -4.34 8.62
C ARG A 208 27.26 -3.81 8.82
N SER A 209 27.88 -3.26 7.76
CA SER A 209 29.24 -2.71 7.83
C SER A 209 29.37 -1.46 8.71
N LEU A 210 28.25 -0.80 9.02
CA LEU A 210 28.23 0.42 9.82
C LEU A 210 27.89 0.15 11.28
N ILE A 211 26.95 -0.75 11.56
CA ILE A 211 26.37 -0.94 12.90
C ILE A 211 26.86 -2.25 13.57
N ASP A 212 27.54 -3.13 12.81
CA ASP A 212 28.03 -4.43 13.27
C ASP A 212 26.95 -5.31 13.95
N ARG A 213 25.69 -5.11 13.53
CA ARG A 213 24.54 -5.90 13.94
C ARG A 213 23.76 -6.38 12.74
N ALA A 214 23.15 -7.56 12.88
CA ALA A 214 22.20 -8.05 11.90
C ALA A 214 20.90 -7.23 12.02
N PRO A 215 20.31 -6.76 10.91
CA PRO A 215 19.02 -6.10 10.97
C PRO A 215 17.93 -7.05 11.47
N ASN A 216 17.00 -6.50 12.24
CA ASN A 216 15.87 -7.20 12.82
C ASN A 216 14.97 -7.78 11.71
N GLN A 217 14.55 -9.04 11.88
CA GLN A 217 13.70 -9.75 10.91
C GLN A 217 12.26 -9.97 11.41
N ASN A 218 11.95 -9.56 12.63
CA ASN A 218 10.62 -9.73 13.22
C ASN A 218 9.62 -8.70 12.70
N VAL A 219 10.12 -7.66 12.04
CA VAL A 219 9.33 -6.57 11.46
C VAL A 219 9.22 -6.75 9.95
N ASN A 220 8.00 -6.74 9.43
CA ASN A 220 7.78 -6.77 7.98
C ASN A 220 8.03 -5.37 7.38
N PRO A 221 9.05 -5.19 6.53
CA PRO A 221 9.42 -3.89 5.98
C PRO A 221 8.34 -3.24 5.11
N ASP A 222 7.37 -4.03 4.60
CA ASP A 222 6.30 -3.54 3.73
C ASP A 222 5.04 -3.10 4.51
N GLU A 223 4.88 -3.56 5.74
CA GLU A 223 3.63 -3.37 6.53
C GLU A 223 3.83 -2.50 7.77
N VAL A 224 5.05 -2.44 8.31
CA VAL A 224 5.34 -1.84 9.62
C VAL A 224 4.86 -0.40 9.76
N VAL A 225 5.02 0.41 8.72
CA VAL A 225 4.56 1.81 8.72
C VAL A 225 3.04 1.88 8.85
N ALA A 226 2.31 1.03 8.13
CA ALA A 226 0.85 1.01 8.15
C ALA A 226 0.32 0.51 9.51
N VAL A 227 0.96 -0.51 10.09
CA VAL A 227 0.67 -1.00 11.44
C VAL A 227 0.90 0.11 12.48
N GLY A 228 2.02 0.83 12.39
CA GLY A 228 2.33 1.96 13.25
C GLY A 228 1.31 3.10 13.16
N ALA A 229 0.86 3.42 11.94
CA ALA A 229 -0.20 4.41 11.73
C ALA A 229 -1.55 3.97 12.35
N ALA A 230 -1.88 2.68 12.28
CA ALA A 230 -3.06 2.13 12.93
C ALA A 230 -2.97 2.21 14.46
N ILE A 231 -1.81 1.87 15.04
CA ILE A 231 -1.54 2.03 16.49
C ILE A 231 -1.71 3.49 16.90
N GLN A 232 -1.18 4.44 16.12
CA GLN A 232 -1.38 5.86 16.37
C GLN A 232 -2.86 6.28 16.35
N GLY A 233 -3.67 5.68 15.47
CA GLY A 233 -5.13 5.85 15.49
C GLY A 233 -5.76 5.33 16.78
N GLY A 234 -5.33 4.15 17.25
CA GLY A 234 -5.74 3.58 18.53
C GLY A 234 -5.39 4.46 19.73
N ILE A 235 -4.20 5.09 19.71
CA ILE A 235 -3.78 6.07 20.74
C ILE A 235 -4.72 7.30 20.74
N LEU A 236 -5.03 7.85 19.55
CA LEU A 236 -5.93 9.01 19.43
C LEU A 236 -7.35 8.70 19.92
N ASN A 237 -7.81 7.46 19.73
CA ASN A 237 -9.11 6.99 20.23
C ASN A 237 -9.06 6.47 21.68
N SER A 238 -7.92 6.57 22.37
CA SER A 238 -7.71 6.06 23.74
C SER A 238 -7.95 4.55 23.90
N GLU A 239 -7.90 3.78 22.81
CA GLU A 239 -7.94 2.31 22.81
C GLU A 239 -6.57 1.74 23.23
N VAL A 240 -5.50 2.41 22.80
CA VAL A 240 -4.12 2.14 23.22
C VAL A 240 -3.73 3.20 24.25
N LYS A 241 -3.38 2.76 25.46
CA LYS A 241 -3.05 3.63 26.59
C LYS A 241 -1.56 3.57 26.90
N ASP A 242 -1.11 4.58 27.64
CA ASP A 242 0.25 4.62 28.22
C ASP A 242 1.38 4.63 27.18
N ILE A 243 1.11 5.18 25.98
CA ILE A 243 2.13 5.44 24.96
C ILE A 243 2.30 6.95 24.76
N LEU A 244 3.53 7.44 24.96
CA LEU A 244 3.95 8.81 24.70
C LEU A 244 4.85 8.86 23.46
N LEU A 245 4.42 9.61 22.46
CA LEU A 245 5.19 9.83 21.23
C LEU A 245 5.81 11.23 21.23
N LEU A 246 7.14 11.29 21.22
CA LEU A 246 7.94 12.50 21.14
C LEU A 246 8.67 12.53 19.79
N ASP A 247 8.10 13.24 18.82
CA ASP A 247 8.68 13.42 17.49
C ASP A 247 9.53 14.70 17.44
N VAL A 248 10.27 14.92 16.35
CA VAL A 248 11.13 16.10 16.16
C VAL A 248 10.92 16.80 14.82
N THR A 249 11.32 18.07 14.73
CA THR A 249 11.37 18.77 13.43
C THR A 249 12.66 18.42 12.66
N PRO A 250 12.61 17.99 11.38
CA PRO A 250 13.78 17.48 10.65
C PRO A 250 14.76 18.57 10.19
N LEU A 251 14.33 19.83 10.16
CA LEU A 251 15.08 20.96 9.61
C LEU A 251 14.94 22.18 10.52
N SER A 252 16.02 22.95 10.65
CA SER A 252 15.97 24.18 11.44
C SER A 252 15.02 25.19 10.81
N LEU A 253 14.25 25.87 11.67
CA LEU A 253 13.35 26.95 11.32
C LEU A 253 13.93 28.27 11.83
N GLY A 254 13.91 29.27 10.95
CA GLY A 254 14.54 30.56 11.20
C GLY A 254 13.89 31.69 10.43
N LEU A 255 14.47 32.87 10.59
CA LEU A 255 14.09 34.05 9.82
C LEU A 255 15.28 34.79 9.24
N GLU A 256 15.04 35.48 8.13
CA GLU A 256 16.03 36.35 7.50
C GLU A 256 16.28 37.59 8.37
N THR A 257 17.54 37.87 8.63
CA THR A 257 18.00 39.08 9.30
C THR A 257 18.73 40.02 8.33
N ILE A 258 19.02 41.24 8.80
CA ILE A 258 19.79 42.23 8.03
C ILE A 258 21.12 41.61 7.59
N GLY A 259 21.42 41.73 6.29
CA GLY A 259 22.62 41.11 5.69
C GLY A 259 22.36 39.76 5.00
N GLY A 260 21.10 39.31 4.94
CA GLY A 260 20.72 38.11 4.21
C GLY A 260 21.11 36.81 4.92
N VAL A 261 21.30 36.86 6.24
CA VAL A 261 21.68 35.72 7.09
C VAL A 261 20.44 35.14 7.77
N MET A 262 20.33 33.81 7.78
CA MET A 262 19.28 33.10 8.51
C MET A 262 19.64 33.01 9.99
N LYS A 263 18.78 33.54 10.86
CA LYS A 263 18.84 33.27 12.30
C LYS A 263 17.91 32.10 12.62
N LYS A 264 18.48 30.99 13.11
CA LYS A 264 17.74 29.79 13.52
C LYS A 264 17.09 30.05 14.89
N LEU A 265 15.79 29.78 15.01
CA LEU A 265 15.02 29.92 16.26
C LEU A 265 14.68 28.55 16.84
N ILE A 266 14.33 27.60 15.97
CA ILE A 266 14.11 26.20 16.33
C ILE A 266 15.13 25.38 15.55
N PRO A 267 16.19 24.86 16.18
CA PRO A 267 17.13 23.97 15.54
C PRO A 267 16.45 22.67 15.07
N ARG A 268 17.00 22.01 14.05
CA ARG A 268 16.60 20.66 13.68
C ARG A 268 16.73 19.68 14.86
N ASN A 269 15.97 18.60 14.80
CA ASN A 269 15.82 17.60 15.85
C ASN A 269 15.31 18.16 17.19
N THR A 270 14.71 19.36 17.21
CA THR A 270 13.98 19.83 18.39
C THR A 270 12.68 19.04 18.50
N THR A 271 12.42 18.47 19.67
CA THR A 271 11.17 17.77 20.00
C THR A 271 9.95 18.66 19.77
N ILE A 272 8.90 18.11 19.17
CA ILE A 272 7.63 18.78 18.88
C ILE A 272 6.49 18.13 19.68
N PRO A 273 5.47 18.90 20.11
CA PRO A 273 5.25 20.32 19.84
C PRO A 273 6.21 21.25 20.61
N VAL A 274 6.54 22.40 20.03
CA VAL A 274 7.45 23.37 20.66
C VAL A 274 7.14 24.81 20.26
N ARG A 275 7.32 25.73 21.22
CA ARG A 275 7.25 27.17 20.99
C ARG A 275 8.57 27.85 21.36
N ARG A 276 9.14 28.61 20.43
CA ARG A 276 10.31 29.47 20.65
C ARG A 276 10.03 30.87 20.18
N SER A 277 10.57 31.88 20.87
CA SER A 277 10.42 33.26 20.45
C SER A 277 11.69 34.05 20.65
N ASP A 278 11.92 35.03 19.80
CA ASP A 278 13.04 35.95 19.92
C ASP A 278 12.60 37.38 19.59
N ILE A 279 13.37 38.37 20.02
CA ILE A 279 13.07 39.79 19.87
C ILE A 279 13.95 40.39 18.78
N PHE A 280 13.30 41.03 17.83
CA PHE A 280 13.89 41.75 16.71
C PHE A 280 13.53 43.22 16.77
N SER A 281 14.16 44.02 15.91
CA SER A 281 13.91 45.45 15.83
C SER A 281 14.02 45.97 14.40
N THR A 282 13.67 47.24 14.21
CA THR A 282 13.74 47.93 12.92
C THR A 282 15.18 48.17 12.47
N SER A 283 15.41 48.05 11.17
CA SER A 283 16.72 48.26 10.52
C SER A 283 16.95 49.71 10.11
N GLN A 284 15.88 50.51 9.99
CA GLN A 284 15.91 51.91 9.55
C GLN A 284 15.19 52.84 10.53
N ASN A 285 15.63 54.11 10.56
CA ASN A 285 14.96 55.14 11.36
C ASN A 285 13.56 55.41 10.80
N ASN A 286 12.58 55.60 11.68
CA ASN A 286 11.19 55.88 11.33
C ASN A 286 10.54 54.77 10.46
N GLN A 287 11.06 53.54 10.54
CA GLN A 287 10.49 52.39 9.85
C GLN A 287 9.14 52.01 10.48
N THR A 288 8.07 52.12 9.70
CA THR A 288 6.69 51.84 10.15
C THR A 288 6.19 50.44 9.76
N LEU A 289 7.02 49.67 9.05
CA LEU A 289 6.70 48.35 8.52
C LEU A 289 7.91 47.43 8.64
N VAL A 290 7.72 46.23 9.18
CA VAL A 290 8.75 45.18 9.22
C VAL A 290 8.26 43.97 8.43
N GLU A 291 9.10 43.50 7.51
CA GLU A 291 8.87 42.26 6.77
C GLU A 291 9.54 41.11 7.52
N ILE A 292 8.76 40.08 7.83
CA ILE A 292 9.24 38.83 8.43
C ILE A 292 9.31 37.80 7.30
N HIS A 293 10.50 37.27 7.05
CA HIS A 293 10.74 36.22 6.07
C HIS A 293 11.14 34.94 6.79
N VAL A 294 10.26 33.94 6.73
CA VAL A 294 10.38 32.65 7.40
C VAL A 294 11.08 31.66 6.48
N LEU A 295 12.06 30.92 7.02
CA LEU A 295 12.96 30.03 6.29
C LEU A 295 13.06 28.68 6.98
N GLN A 296 13.31 27.64 6.19
CA GLN A 296 13.66 26.30 6.64
C GLN A 296 14.96 25.82 5.98
N GLY A 297 15.90 25.34 6.78
CA GLY A 297 17.15 24.77 6.30
C GLY A 297 18.35 25.03 7.20
N GLU A 298 19.51 24.55 6.76
CA GLU A 298 20.73 24.51 7.57
C GLU A 298 21.82 25.48 7.13
N ARG A 299 21.62 26.16 6.00
CA ARG A 299 22.61 27.06 5.41
C ARG A 299 22.60 28.39 6.16
N ASP A 300 23.74 29.08 6.21
CA ASP A 300 23.83 30.36 6.92
C ASP A 300 23.16 31.51 6.15
N MET A 301 23.23 31.48 4.82
CA MET A 301 22.62 32.49 3.96
C MET A 301 21.14 32.18 3.70
N ALA A 302 20.27 33.19 3.84
CA ALA A 302 18.83 33.05 3.64
C ALA A 302 18.47 32.56 2.22
N THR A 303 19.22 32.97 1.20
CA THR A 303 19.01 32.59 -0.21
C THR A 303 19.23 31.11 -0.49
N ASP A 304 20.02 30.44 0.36
CA ASP A 304 20.38 29.03 0.20
C ASP A 304 19.42 28.09 0.96
N ASN A 305 18.43 28.65 1.66
CA ASN A 305 17.44 27.91 2.42
C ASN A 305 16.06 27.98 1.73
N LYS A 306 15.16 27.08 2.13
CA LYS A 306 13.79 27.07 1.61
C LYS A 306 13.01 28.22 2.23
N SER A 307 12.55 29.16 1.42
CA SER A 307 11.55 30.15 1.83
C SER A 307 10.22 29.46 2.11
N LEU A 308 9.67 29.71 3.29
CA LEU A 308 8.36 29.21 3.72
C LEU A 308 7.26 30.27 3.57
N GLY A 309 7.59 31.54 3.75
CA GLY A 309 6.63 32.63 3.61
C GLY A 309 7.17 33.98 4.03
N ARG A 310 6.49 35.04 3.58
CA ARG A 310 6.77 36.43 3.97
C ARG A 310 5.49 37.12 4.38
N PHE A 311 5.55 37.89 5.46
CA PHE A 311 4.43 38.72 5.88
C PHE A 311 4.93 40.01 6.52
N LYS A 312 4.07 41.03 6.53
CA LYS A 312 4.43 42.39 6.94
C LYS A 312 3.66 42.75 8.20
N LEU A 313 4.37 43.14 9.24
CA LEU A 313 3.82 43.79 10.42
C LEU A 313 3.81 45.30 10.17
N THR A 314 2.62 45.91 10.13
CA THR A 314 2.44 47.31 9.74
C THR A 314 1.97 48.20 10.89
N GLY A 315 2.28 49.49 10.78
CA GLY A 315 1.88 50.52 11.74
C GLY A 315 2.67 50.47 13.04
N ILE A 316 3.97 50.17 12.90
CA ILE A 316 4.97 50.41 13.93
C ILE A 316 5.14 51.94 14.07
N PRO A 317 5.09 52.51 15.28
CA PRO A 317 5.30 53.95 15.48
C PRO A 317 6.68 54.39 14.99
N PRO A 318 6.82 55.57 14.34
CA PRO A 318 8.12 56.09 13.96
C PRO A 318 9.04 56.25 15.17
N ALA A 319 10.15 55.50 15.17
CA ALA A 319 11.17 55.53 16.20
C ALA A 319 12.56 55.37 15.58
N PRO A 320 13.66 55.74 16.29
CA PRO A 320 15.01 55.41 15.86
C PRO A 320 15.17 53.90 15.62
N ARG A 321 16.05 53.51 14.68
CA ARG A 321 16.36 52.09 14.44
C ARG A 321 16.77 51.39 15.74
N GLY A 322 16.38 50.14 15.92
CA GLY A 322 16.73 49.37 17.13
C GLY A 322 15.83 49.63 18.35
N VAL A 323 14.91 50.60 18.31
CA VAL A 323 14.00 50.91 19.43
C VAL A 323 12.74 50.04 19.46
N PRO A 324 11.99 49.86 18.35
CA PRO A 324 10.81 49.00 18.36
C PRO A 324 11.17 47.55 18.74
N GLN A 325 10.38 46.93 19.60
CA GLN A 325 10.60 45.54 20.04
C GLN A 325 9.58 44.61 19.41
N ILE A 326 10.00 43.86 18.40
CA ILE A 326 9.15 42.97 17.63
C ILE A 326 9.47 41.54 18.06
N GLN A 327 8.60 40.95 18.85
CA GLN A 327 8.72 39.55 19.23
C GLN A 327 8.21 38.68 18.10
N VAL A 328 9.06 37.80 17.58
CA VAL A 328 8.65 36.78 16.63
C VAL A 328 8.66 35.43 17.35
N ALA A 329 7.52 34.76 17.39
CA ALA A 329 7.33 33.44 17.97
C ALA A 329 7.04 32.41 16.87
N PHE A 330 7.75 31.30 16.92
CA PHE A 330 7.49 30.10 16.14
C PHE A 330 6.87 29.05 17.06
N ASP A 331 5.76 28.48 16.60
CA ASP A 331 4.99 27.46 17.28
C ASP A 331 4.83 26.29 16.30
N ILE A 332 5.34 25.11 16.68
CA ILE A 332 5.19 23.88 15.90
C ILE A 332 4.27 22.95 16.68
N ASP A 333 3.19 22.51 16.03
CA ASP A 333 2.25 21.57 16.63
C ASP A 333 2.72 20.10 16.54
N ALA A 334 1.91 19.18 17.06
CA ALA A 334 2.22 17.74 17.04
C ALA A 334 2.20 17.11 15.63
N ASN A 335 1.69 17.81 14.61
CA ASN A 335 1.71 17.41 13.20
C ASN A 335 2.95 17.96 12.46
N GLY A 336 3.76 18.79 13.13
CA GLY A 336 4.88 19.49 12.52
C GLY A 336 4.48 20.74 11.73
N ILE A 337 3.26 21.27 11.90
CA ILE A 337 2.78 22.47 11.20
C ILE A 337 3.28 23.72 11.94
N LEU A 338 3.88 24.65 11.18
CA LEU A 338 4.47 25.88 11.73
C LEU A 338 3.46 27.04 11.76
N GLN A 339 3.29 27.65 12.92
CA GLN A 339 2.66 28.96 13.09
C GLN A 339 3.71 29.99 13.49
N VAL A 340 3.68 31.15 12.83
CA VAL A 340 4.57 32.26 13.12
C VAL A 340 3.76 33.47 13.51
N LEU A 341 4.01 34.01 14.70
CA LEU A 341 3.40 35.22 15.23
C LEU A 341 4.46 36.31 15.38
N ALA A 342 4.21 37.49 14.84
CA ALA A 342 5.00 38.69 15.10
C ALA A 342 4.16 39.68 15.92
N LEU A 343 4.64 40.05 17.11
CA LEU A 343 4.00 40.98 18.04
C LEU A 343 4.92 42.18 18.29
N ASP A 344 4.45 43.39 18.01
CA ASP A 344 5.09 44.61 18.50
C ASP A 344 4.74 44.79 19.99
N LYS A 345 5.72 44.63 20.87
CA LYS A 345 5.54 44.74 22.32
C LYS A 345 5.16 46.15 22.78
N THR A 346 5.40 47.18 21.96
CA THR A 346 5.10 48.57 22.34
C THR A 346 3.64 48.92 22.05
N THR A 347 3.11 48.45 20.93
CA THR A 347 1.73 48.76 20.52
C THR A 347 0.72 47.65 20.79
N GLY A 348 1.19 46.43 21.08
CA GLY A 348 0.34 45.25 21.18
C GLY A 348 -0.20 44.77 19.83
N ARG A 349 0.23 45.37 18.72
CA ARG A 349 -0.18 44.93 17.38
C ARG A 349 0.52 43.63 17.05
N GLU A 350 -0.26 42.68 16.57
CA GLU A 350 0.24 41.41 16.09
C GLU A 350 -0.14 41.16 14.65
N GLN A 351 0.70 40.38 13.98
CA GLN A 351 0.39 39.77 12.71
C GLN A 351 0.93 38.34 12.76
N SER A 352 0.12 37.39 12.34
CA SER A 352 0.52 36.00 12.25
C SER A 352 0.42 35.50 10.83
N ILE A 353 1.25 34.51 10.53
CA ILE A 353 1.05 33.64 9.39
C ILE A 353 1.06 32.22 9.94
N THR A 354 0.02 31.47 9.63
CA THR A 354 0.12 30.01 9.70
C THR A 354 0.83 29.62 8.41
N ILE A 355 2.04 29.07 8.55
CA ILE A 355 2.71 28.44 7.43
C ILE A 355 2.03 27.08 7.26
N GLN A 356 0.84 27.14 6.66
CA GLN A 356 0.34 26.06 5.83
C GLN A 356 1.02 26.33 4.51
N GLY A 357 2.21 25.77 4.32
CA GLY A 357 3.05 26.01 3.15
C GLY A 357 2.15 26.01 1.94
N ALA A 358 2.22 27.09 1.15
CA ALA A 358 1.30 27.36 0.04
C ALA A 358 0.93 26.03 -0.61
N SER A 359 -0.25 25.50 -0.26
CA SER A 359 -0.74 24.33 -0.96
C SER A 359 -0.73 24.79 -2.40
N THR A 360 -0.21 23.96 -3.29
CA THR A 360 -0.34 24.24 -4.73
C THR A 360 -1.81 24.42 -5.11
N LEU A 361 -2.73 24.03 -4.23
CA LEU A 361 -4.16 24.09 -4.36
C LEU A 361 -4.75 25.09 -3.35
N SER A 362 -5.45 26.09 -3.85
CA SER A 362 -6.37 26.92 -3.07
C SER A 362 -7.53 26.10 -2.51
N GLU A 363 -8.24 26.60 -1.47
CA GLU A 363 -9.45 25.93 -0.98
C GLU A 363 -10.51 25.73 -2.08
N ALA A 364 -10.57 26.64 -3.05
CA ALA A 364 -11.45 26.50 -4.20
C ALA A 364 -11.07 25.30 -5.09
N GLU A 365 -9.76 25.09 -5.31
CA GLU A 365 -9.25 23.93 -6.06
C GLU A 365 -9.45 22.63 -5.29
N VAL A 366 -9.20 22.61 -3.97
CA VAL A 366 -9.47 21.43 -3.13
C VAL A 366 -10.96 21.05 -3.18
N ASN A 367 -11.86 22.03 -3.00
CA ASN A 367 -13.31 21.79 -3.09
C ASN A 367 -13.75 21.33 -4.49
N LYS A 368 -13.11 21.83 -5.55
CA LYS A 368 -13.34 21.36 -6.91
C LYS A 368 -12.90 19.90 -7.07
N MET A 369 -11.70 19.55 -6.60
CA MET A 369 -11.19 18.17 -6.66
C MET A 369 -12.03 17.19 -5.84
N ILE A 370 -12.58 17.62 -4.69
CA ILE A 370 -13.53 16.80 -3.91
C ILE A 370 -14.78 16.49 -4.74
N ARG A 371 -15.38 17.50 -5.41
CA ARG A 371 -16.54 17.28 -6.27
C ARG A 371 -16.22 16.37 -7.46
N GLU A 372 -15.07 16.58 -8.11
CA GLU A 372 -14.61 15.72 -9.19
C GLU A 372 -14.40 14.27 -8.70
N ALA A 373 -13.82 14.08 -7.51
CA ALA A 373 -13.66 12.76 -6.91
C ALA A 373 -15.00 12.06 -6.63
N GLU A 374 -16.01 12.79 -6.15
CA GLU A 374 -17.38 12.27 -5.96
C GLU A 374 -18.04 11.89 -7.30
N GLU A 375 -17.90 12.73 -8.33
CA GLU A 375 -18.40 12.45 -9.68
C GLU A 375 -17.74 11.20 -10.28
N TYR A 376 -16.41 11.07 -10.18
CA TYR A 376 -15.68 9.88 -10.64
C TYR A 376 -16.06 8.63 -9.86
N ALA A 377 -16.25 8.73 -8.54
CA ALA A 377 -16.70 7.61 -7.72
C ALA A 377 -18.09 7.10 -8.15
N GLN A 378 -18.98 8.01 -8.58
CA GLN A 378 -20.27 7.64 -9.16
C GLN A 378 -20.11 6.95 -10.53
N VAL A 379 -19.30 7.52 -11.42
CA VAL A 379 -19.02 6.93 -12.74
C VAL A 379 -18.42 5.53 -12.62
N ASP A 380 -17.47 5.34 -11.70
CA ASP A 380 -16.84 4.05 -11.43
C ASP A 380 -17.83 3.05 -10.83
N ARG A 381 -18.74 3.50 -9.96
CA ARG A 381 -19.82 2.67 -9.42
C ARG A 381 -20.77 2.21 -10.53
N GLU A 382 -21.23 3.11 -11.39
CA GLU A 382 -22.08 2.77 -12.54
C GLU A 382 -21.36 1.80 -13.49
N ARG A 383 -20.08 2.04 -13.77
CA ARG A 383 -19.27 1.15 -14.61
C ARG A 383 -19.14 -0.24 -13.98
N ARG A 384 -18.89 -0.32 -12.66
CA ARG A 384 -18.82 -1.57 -11.91
C ARG A 384 -20.16 -2.31 -11.95
N GLU A 385 -21.27 -1.61 -11.70
CA GLU A 385 -22.62 -2.19 -11.77
C GLU A 385 -22.91 -2.79 -13.16
N ARG A 386 -22.53 -2.09 -14.24
CA ARG A 386 -22.66 -2.62 -15.60
C ARG A 386 -21.82 -3.87 -15.84
N VAL A 387 -20.58 -3.90 -15.34
CA VAL A 387 -19.71 -5.08 -15.45
C VAL A 387 -20.28 -6.25 -14.63
N GLU A 388 -20.68 -6.02 -13.39
CA GLU A 388 -21.30 -7.05 -12.54
C GLU A 388 -22.58 -7.60 -13.16
N LYS A 389 -23.41 -6.73 -13.73
CA LYS A 389 -24.64 -7.12 -14.45
C LYS A 389 -24.35 -8.08 -15.60
N ARG A 390 -23.34 -7.77 -16.42
CA ARG A 390 -22.92 -8.63 -17.54
C ARG A 390 -22.39 -9.97 -17.05
N ASN A 391 -21.56 -9.95 -16.01
CA ASN A 391 -21.02 -11.18 -15.41
C ASN A 391 -22.14 -12.06 -14.84
N ARG A 392 -23.16 -11.46 -14.21
CA ARG A 392 -24.35 -12.18 -13.72
C ARG A 392 -25.16 -12.78 -14.87
N ALA A 393 -25.40 -12.01 -15.93
CA ALA A 393 -26.10 -12.49 -17.11
C ALA A 393 -25.35 -13.67 -17.77
N GLU A 394 -24.04 -13.55 -17.96
CA GLU A 394 -23.23 -14.63 -18.54
C GLU A 394 -23.19 -15.88 -17.64
N SER A 395 -23.10 -15.70 -16.32
CA SER A 395 -23.18 -16.80 -15.35
C SER A 395 -24.54 -17.51 -15.42
N LEU A 396 -25.63 -16.75 -15.51
CA LEU A 396 -26.99 -17.29 -15.66
C LEU A 396 -27.16 -18.06 -16.97
N ALA A 397 -26.61 -17.56 -18.09
CA ALA A 397 -26.63 -18.29 -19.37
C ALA A 397 -25.94 -19.64 -19.25
N ASN A 398 -24.76 -19.68 -18.61
CA ASN A 398 -24.01 -20.90 -18.42
C ASN A 398 -24.71 -21.88 -17.46
N GLU A 399 -25.35 -21.39 -16.40
CA GLU A 399 -26.19 -22.20 -15.51
C GLU A 399 -27.39 -22.80 -16.26
N ALA A 400 -28.07 -21.97 -17.06
CA ALA A 400 -29.20 -22.40 -17.87
C ALA A 400 -28.82 -23.51 -18.86
N GLU A 401 -27.67 -23.36 -19.54
CA GLU A 401 -27.13 -24.41 -20.41
C GLU A 401 -26.83 -25.70 -19.64
N ARG A 402 -26.29 -25.61 -18.43
CA ARG A 402 -25.99 -26.78 -17.60
C ARG A 402 -27.27 -27.50 -17.19
N GLN A 403 -28.26 -26.76 -16.69
CA GLN A 403 -29.56 -27.32 -16.31
C GLN A 403 -30.26 -27.99 -17.50
N LEU A 404 -30.23 -27.38 -18.70
CA LEU A 404 -30.75 -28.01 -19.91
C LEU A 404 -30.02 -29.30 -20.30
N ARG A 405 -28.71 -29.38 -20.07
CA ARG A 405 -27.93 -30.61 -20.32
C ARG A 405 -28.29 -31.70 -19.32
N GLU A 406 -28.38 -31.36 -18.03
CA GLU A 406 -28.76 -32.29 -16.95
C GLU A 406 -30.16 -32.88 -17.20
N VAL A 407 -31.17 -32.02 -17.42
CA VAL A 407 -32.55 -32.47 -17.71
C VAL A 407 -32.60 -33.35 -18.97
N ALA A 408 -31.80 -33.05 -19.99
CA ALA A 408 -31.75 -33.86 -21.20
C ALA A 408 -31.05 -35.22 -21.02
N LEU A 409 -30.17 -35.36 -20.02
CA LEU A 409 -29.55 -36.63 -19.64
C LEU A 409 -30.53 -37.48 -18.84
N ASP A 410 -31.24 -36.89 -17.88
CA ASP A 410 -32.12 -37.61 -16.96
C ASP A 410 -33.42 -38.09 -17.63
N PHE A 411 -34.06 -37.23 -18.43
CA PHE A 411 -35.41 -37.50 -18.98
C PHE A 411 -35.43 -37.67 -20.51
N GLY A 412 -34.26 -37.62 -21.15
CA GLY A 412 -34.12 -37.70 -22.59
C GLY A 412 -34.52 -36.41 -23.33
N ARG A 413 -34.07 -36.29 -24.59
CA ARG A 413 -34.19 -35.05 -25.39
C ARG A 413 -35.61 -34.67 -25.79
N GLN A 414 -36.58 -35.59 -25.65
CA GLN A 414 -37.97 -35.36 -26.06
C GLN A 414 -38.78 -34.64 -24.98
N PHE A 415 -38.46 -34.89 -23.70
CA PHE A 415 -39.20 -34.40 -22.55
C PHE A 415 -39.35 -32.87 -22.51
N ALA A 416 -38.25 -32.14 -22.72
CA ALA A 416 -38.24 -30.67 -22.60
C ALA A 416 -38.16 -29.95 -23.96
N SER A 417 -38.56 -30.56 -25.08
CA SER A 417 -38.28 -30.02 -26.42
C SER A 417 -38.80 -28.60 -26.68
N GLY A 418 -39.94 -28.22 -26.08
CA GLY A 418 -40.49 -26.86 -26.11
C GLY A 418 -39.68 -25.87 -25.26
N TYR A 419 -39.48 -26.17 -23.97
CA TYR A 419 -38.69 -25.36 -23.04
C TYR A 419 -37.24 -25.18 -23.49
N ARG A 420 -36.64 -26.23 -24.06
CA ARG A 420 -35.27 -26.21 -24.57
C ARG A 420 -35.10 -25.17 -25.68
N ARG A 421 -36.03 -25.12 -26.65
CA ARG A 421 -35.96 -24.14 -27.74
C ARG A 421 -36.10 -22.71 -27.22
N GLN A 422 -36.98 -22.50 -26.24
CA GLN A 422 -37.20 -21.20 -25.61
C GLN A 422 -35.95 -20.75 -24.82
N ILE A 423 -35.43 -21.62 -23.94
CA ILE A 423 -34.27 -21.31 -23.09
C ILE A 423 -32.99 -21.15 -23.92
N GLU A 424 -32.74 -21.99 -24.94
CA GLU A 424 -31.60 -21.82 -25.85
C GLU A 424 -31.68 -20.50 -26.64
N GLY A 425 -32.88 -20.07 -27.04
CA GLY A 425 -33.11 -18.77 -27.66
C GLY A 425 -32.79 -17.60 -26.73
N LEU A 426 -33.30 -17.66 -25.49
CA LEU A 426 -33.05 -16.64 -24.47
C LEU A 426 -31.57 -16.57 -24.05
N ILE A 427 -30.86 -17.70 -24.00
CA ILE A 427 -29.41 -17.72 -23.77
C ILE A 427 -28.65 -16.99 -24.88
N GLN A 428 -29.03 -17.21 -26.15
CA GLN A 428 -28.41 -16.54 -27.29
C GLN A 428 -28.69 -15.03 -27.27
N GLU A 429 -29.94 -14.64 -27.03
CA GLU A 429 -30.34 -13.23 -26.90
C GLU A 429 -29.61 -12.53 -25.76
N MET A 430 -29.47 -13.19 -24.61
CA MET A 430 -28.75 -12.65 -23.46
C MET A 430 -27.25 -12.48 -23.75
N ARG A 431 -26.60 -13.47 -24.39
CA ARG A 431 -25.18 -13.35 -24.80
C ARG A 431 -24.97 -12.27 -25.85
N GLN A 432 -25.90 -12.11 -26.79
CA GLN A 432 -25.86 -11.05 -27.78
C GLN A 432 -26.01 -9.67 -27.13
N SER A 433 -26.91 -9.53 -26.16
CA SER A 433 -27.13 -8.30 -25.40
C SER A 433 -25.89 -7.91 -24.57
N VAL A 434 -25.21 -8.90 -23.98
CA VAL A 434 -23.90 -8.70 -23.31
C VAL A 434 -22.84 -8.21 -24.29
N ALA A 435 -22.71 -8.83 -25.46
CA ALA A 435 -21.74 -8.43 -26.48
C ALA A 435 -22.01 -7.02 -27.05
N GLN A 436 -23.27 -6.62 -27.14
CA GLN A 436 -23.69 -5.31 -27.65
C GLN A 436 -23.71 -4.21 -26.60
N ASN A 437 -23.42 -4.52 -25.33
CA ASN A 437 -23.45 -3.56 -24.22
C ASN A 437 -24.85 -2.95 -23.97
N ASP A 438 -25.94 -3.69 -24.23
CA ASP A 438 -27.30 -3.20 -24.03
C ASP A 438 -27.86 -3.63 -22.66
N ASP A 439 -27.67 -2.79 -21.65
CA ASP A 439 -28.06 -3.09 -20.27
C ASP A 439 -29.58 -3.29 -20.10
N ARG A 440 -30.42 -2.70 -20.97
CA ARG A 440 -31.88 -2.86 -20.90
C ARG A 440 -32.32 -4.18 -21.53
N ALA A 441 -31.68 -4.59 -22.62
CA ALA A 441 -31.92 -5.89 -23.22
C ALA A 441 -31.45 -7.02 -22.28
N ILE A 442 -30.32 -6.82 -21.58
CA ILE A 442 -29.84 -7.75 -20.55
C ILE A 442 -30.89 -7.94 -19.44
N ASP A 443 -31.48 -6.87 -18.90
CA ASP A 443 -32.50 -6.98 -17.84
C ASP A 443 -33.72 -7.82 -18.27
N ARG A 444 -34.21 -7.59 -19.50
CA ARG A 444 -35.37 -8.31 -20.02
C ARG A 444 -35.05 -9.78 -20.25
N ALA A 445 -33.98 -10.06 -21.00
CA ALA A 445 -33.57 -11.43 -21.29
C ALA A 445 -33.23 -12.21 -20.02
N GLN A 446 -32.65 -11.55 -19.01
CA GLN A 446 -32.39 -12.15 -17.71
C GLN A 446 -33.69 -12.53 -16.98
N GLY A 447 -34.69 -11.64 -16.94
CA GLY A 447 -35.99 -11.94 -16.35
C GLY A 447 -36.71 -13.09 -17.06
N ASP A 448 -36.80 -13.01 -18.38
CA ASP A 448 -37.46 -14.02 -19.22
C ASP A 448 -36.78 -15.40 -19.09
N LEU A 449 -35.44 -15.43 -18.99
CA LEU A 449 -34.68 -16.65 -18.78
C LEU A 449 -34.90 -17.24 -17.39
N GLN A 450 -34.94 -16.41 -16.35
CA GLN A 450 -35.23 -16.88 -14.98
C GLN A 450 -36.63 -17.51 -14.90
N ASP A 451 -37.62 -16.87 -15.52
CA ASP A 451 -38.99 -17.40 -15.57
C ASP A 451 -39.04 -18.73 -16.32
N ALA A 452 -38.38 -18.81 -17.49
CA ALA A 452 -38.33 -20.06 -18.27
C ALA A 452 -37.62 -21.19 -17.50
N LEU A 453 -36.55 -20.89 -16.75
CA LEU A 453 -35.87 -21.86 -15.90
C LEU A 453 -36.73 -22.30 -14.70
N TYR A 454 -37.51 -21.39 -14.12
CA TYR A 454 -38.43 -21.72 -13.04
C TYR A 454 -39.53 -22.69 -13.52
N GLU A 455 -40.12 -22.42 -14.68
CA GLU A 455 -41.12 -23.29 -15.30
C GLU A 455 -40.54 -24.67 -15.63
N LEU A 456 -39.32 -24.72 -16.19
CA LEU A 456 -38.61 -25.99 -16.42
C LEU A 456 -38.40 -26.77 -15.12
N LYS A 457 -37.95 -26.10 -14.05
CA LYS A 457 -37.74 -26.74 -12.74
C LYS A 457 -39.05 -27.25 -12.14
N ARG A 458 -40.16 -26.53 -12.32
CA ARG A 458 -41.48 -26.96 -11.86
C ARG A 458 -41.92 -28.23 -12.58
N GLU A 459 -41.76 -28.28 -13.90
CA GLU A 459 -42.10 -29.43 -14.72
C GLU A 459 -41.27 -30.67 -14.35
N VAL A 460 -39.95 -30.48 -14.21
CA VAL A 460 -39.03 -31.54 -13.76
C VAL A 460 -39.45 -32.08 -12.39
N ARG A 461 -39.86 -31.21 -11.46
CA ARG A 461 -40.34 -31.65 -10.13
C ARG A 461 -41.62 -32.46 -10.21
N LEU A 462 -42.59 -32.02 -11.02
CA LEU A 462 -43.84 -32.75 -11.23
C LEU A 462 -43.59 -34.14 -11.82
N GLN A 463 -42.61 -34.28 -12.72
CA GLN A 463 -42.26 -35.57 -13.29
C GLN A 463 -41.56 -36.51 -12.29
N TYR A 464 -40.72 -35.97 -11.40
CA TYR A 464 -40.20 -36.76 -10.28
C TYR A 464 -41.30 -37.22 -9.32
N GLU A 465 -42.32 -36.39 -9.06
CA GLU A 465 -43.49 -36.76 -8.24
C GLU A 465 -44.36 -37.83 -8.94
N GLU A 466 -44.54 -37.77 -10.27
CA GLU A 466 -45.23 -38.80 -11.06
C GLU A 466 -44.46 -40.12 -11.15
N GLU A 467 -43.12 -40.10 -11.29
CA GLU A 467 -42.28 -41.31 -11.27
C GLU A 467 -42.30 -42.00 -9.89
N GLU A 468 -42.34 -41.24 -8.79
CA GLU A 468 -42.51 -41.81 -7.43
C GLU A 468 -43.89 -42.43 -7.22
N ASP A 469 -44.96 -41.82 -7.76
CA ASP A 469 -46.31 -42.40 -7.74
C ASP A 469 -46.42 -43.64 -8.65
N ASP A 470 -45.79 -43.66 -9.83
CA ASP A 470 -45.79 -44.81 -10.73
C ASP A 470 -44.95 -45.99 -10.19
N ASP A 471 -43.87 -45.74 -9.45
CA ASP A 471 -43.12 -46.80 -8.75
C ASP A 471 -43.91 -47.32 -7.52
N PHE A 472 -44.68 -46.46 -6.84
CA PHE A 472 -45.58 -46.82 -5.76
C PHE A 472 -46.79 -47.64 -6.26
N PHE A 473 -47.46 -47.24 -7.35
CA PHE A 473 -48.55 -48.00 -7.96
C PHE A 473 -48.05 -49.24 -8.71
N GLY A 474 -46.85 -49.22 -9.29
CA GLY A 474 -46.19 -50.35 -9.95
C GLY A 474 -45.73 -51.44 -8.98
N SER A 475 -45.35 -51.08 -7.74
CA SER A 475 -45.06 -52.03 -6.66
C SER A 475 -46.35 -52.59 -6.03
N ILE A 476 -47.41 -51.78 -5.89
CA ILE A 476 -48.74 -52.26 -5.49
C ILE A 476 -49.32 -53.23 -6.53
N ARG A 477 -49.24 -52.90 -7.83
CA ARG A 477 -49.76 -53.76 -8.91
C ARG A 477 -49.03 -55.10 -8.98
N ARG A 478 -47.69 -55.13 -8.83
CA ARG A 478 -46.90 -56.37 -8.72
C ARG A 478 -47.26 -57.22 -7.50
N THR A 479 -47.72 -56.60 -6.42
CA THR A 479 -48.15 -57.30 -5.19
C THR A 479 -49.58 -57.85 -5.31
N PHE A 480 -50.44 -57.24 -6.13
CA PHE A 480 -51.83 -57.66 -6.30
C PHE A 480 -52.10 -58.59 -7.50
N THR A 481 -51.31 -58.55 -8.58
CA THR A 481 -51.56 -59.39 -9.77
C THR A 481 -50.89 -60.76 -9.74
N GLY A 482 -50.00 -61.02 -8.76
CA GLY A 482 -49.52 -62.36 -8.43
C GLY A 482 -49.17 -63.25 -9.63
N ASP A 483 -48.41 -62.73 -10.60
CA ASP A 483 -48.03 -63.52 -11.77
C ASP A 483 -46.63 -64.10 -11.54
N SER A 484 -46.64 -65.38 -11.21
CA SER A 484 -45.49 -66.25 -11.01
C SER A 484 -45.22 -67.07 -12.28
N ASP A 485 -43.93 -67.18 -12.60
CA ASP A 485 -43.27 -68.34 -13.22
C ASP A 485 -43.07 -68.44 -14.74
N THR A 486 -41.77 -68.46 -15.11
CA THR A 486 -41.05 -69.48 -15.94
C THR A 486 -41.42 -69.63 -17.44
N ASP A 487 -40.59 -70.01 -18.42
CA ASP A 487 -39.25 -70.62 -18.48
C ASP A 487 -38.73 -70.62 -19.96
N ARG A 488 -37.39 -70.56 -20.13
CA ARG A 488 -36.50 -71.24 -21.14
C ARG A 488 -36.53 -70.99 -22.67
N TYR A 489 -35.33 -70.74 -23.23
CA TYR A 489 -34.44 -71.65 -24.03
C TYR A 489 -33.40 -70.81 -24.83
N SER A 490 -32.11 -70.77 -24.45
CA SER A 490 -30.93 -71.56 -24.89
C SER A 490 -30.32 -71.24 -26.27
N GLN A 491 -29.03 -70.83 -26.30
CA GLN A 491 -27.86 -71.49 -26.93
C GLN A 491 -26.63 -70.55 -26.90
N ARG A 492 -25.55 -70.92 -26.17
CA ARG A 492 -24.24 -71.42 -26.66
C ARG A 492 -23.52 -70.52 -27.66
N ASP A 493 -22.20 -70.30 -27.67
CA ASP A 493 -21.05 -70.60 -26.80
C ASP A 493 -19.84 -69.83 -27.40
N TYR A 494 -18.78 -69.66 -26.60
CA TYR A 494 -17.35 -69.51 -26.94
C TYR A 494 -16.62 -68.16 -26.71
N ARG A 495 -15.88 -68.15 -25.57
CA ARG A 495 -14.43 -67.91 -25.35
C ARG A 495 -13.79 -66.65 -26.01
N ARG A 496 -12.97 -65.83 -25.34
CA ARG A 496 -11.88 -66.14 -24.41
C ARG A 496 -11.31 -64.87 -23.73
N GLY A 497 -11.14 -64.90 -22.40
CA GLY A 497 -10.07 -64.29 -21.57
C GLY A 497 -9.99 -62.75 -21.44
N GLY A 498 -9.78 -62.15 -20.27
CA GLY A 498 -9.54 -62.65 -18.93
C GLY A 498 -9.30 -61.47 -17.96
N ASP A 499 -9.70 -61.68 -16.71
CA ASP A 499 -9.19 -61.14 -15.44
C ASP A 499 -9.20 -59.63 -15.14
N SER A 500 -10.02 -59.21 -14.16
CA SER A 500 -9.56 -58.92 -12.79
C SER A 500 -10.58 -58.08 -11.97
N TYR A 501 -11.15 -58.70 -10.92
CA TYR A 501 -11.61 -58.22 -9.59
C TYR A 501 -12.12 -56.75 -9.41
N ASP A 502 -13.39 -56.53 -9.05
CA ASP A 502 -13.98 -56.50 -7.67
C ASP A 502 -13.32 -55.44 -6.75
N SER A 503 -13.98 -54.59 -5.96
CA SER A 503 -15.35 -54.55 -5.45
C SER A 503 -15.66 -53.14 -4.91
N TYR A 504 -16.92 -52.74 -5.04
CA TYR A 504 -17.79 -52.00 -4.10
C TYR A 504 -17.26 -51.89 -2.65
N GLY A 505 -17.55 -50.87 -1.84
CA GLY A 505 -18.64 -49.89 -1.80
C GLY A 505 -18.70 -49.42 -0.33
N ALA A 506 -18.90 -48.12 -0.07
CA ALA A 506 -20.14 -47.56 0.50
C ALA A 506 -20.54 -48.14 1.89
N SER A 507 -20.90 -47.39 2.94
CA SER A 507 -21.41 -46.02 3.08
C SER A 507 -21.81 -45.77 4.55
N SER A 508 -21.97 -44.47 4.91
CA SER A 508 -22.93 -43.92 5.90
C SER A 508 -22.60 -44.13 7.40
N SER A 509 -23.00 -43.31 8.39
CA SER A 509 -23.55 -41.94 8.52
C SER A 509 -23.69 -41.57 10.02
N ARG A 510 -23.87 -40.26 10.32
CA ARG A 510 -24.50 -39.63 11.53
C ARG A 510 -23.76 -39.74 12.89
N SER A 511 -23.31 -38.64 13.53
CA SER A 511 -23.98 -37.53 14.26
C SER A 511 -23.98 -37.72 15.80
N SER A 512 -23.46 -36.72 16.54
CA SER A 512 -24.00 -36.12 17.78
C SER A 512 -22.95 -35.73 18.84
N ARG A 513 -23.34 -34.69 19.60
CA ARG A 513 -22.61 -33.85 20.55
C ARG A 513 -22.36 -34.47 21.94
N ASP A 514 -21.52 -33.73 22.70
CA ASP A 514 -21.52 -33.47 24.15
C ASP A 514 -20.55 -34.22 25.09
N ARG A 515 -19.51 -33.47 25.51
CA ARG A 515 -19.19 -32.95 26.86
C ARG A 515 -18.97 -33.86 28.10
N TYR A 516 -17.84 -33.54 28.76
CA TYR A 516 -17.50 -33.54 30.21
C TYR A 516 -17.15 -34.84 30.99
N ARG A 517 -15.89 -34.91 31.48
CA ARG A 517 -15.38 -35.15 32.87
C ARG A 517 -13.91 -35.63 32.79
N ARG A 518 -12.88 -34.88 33.20
CA ARG A 518 -12.36 -34.47 34.53
C ARG A 518 -11.81 -35.63 35.42
N ASN A 519 -10.47 -35.68 35.48
CA ASN A 519 -9.54 -36.01 36.61
C ASN A 519 -9.50 -37.43 37.21
N PRO A 520 -8.45 -37.77 38.02
CA PRO A 520 -7.00 -37.46 38.01
C PRO A 520 -6.15 -38.72 38.32
N LEU A 521 -4.82 -38.58 38.52
CA LEU A 521 -3.86 -39.36 39.36
C LEU A 521 -2.49 -39.41 38.64
N GLU A 522 -1.49 -38.65 39.09
CA GLU A 522 -0.53 -38.93 40.19
C GLU A 522 0.62 -39.88 39.79
N ASN A 523 1.83 -39.30 39.82
CA ASN A 523 3.15 -39.83 40.24
C ASN A 523 4.24 -39.32 39.28
N ASP A 524 4.95 -38.25 39.66
CA ASP A 524 6.13 -38.24 40.55
C ASP A 524 7.21 -39.22 40.08
N TRP A 525 8.28 -38.67 39.49
CA TRP A 525 9.67 -39.00 39.79
C TRP A 525 10.52 -37.75 39.57
N ASP A 526 10.96 -37.18 40.67
CA ASP A 526 12.16 -36.35 40.78
C ASP A 526 13.36 -37.08 40.17
N GLU A 527 14.27 -36.35 39.54
CA GLU A 527 15.69 -36.40 39.91
C GLU A 527 16.46 -35.22 39.31
N ASP A 528 17.23 -34.60 40.19
CA ASP A 528 18.14 -33.49 40.03
C ASP A 528 19.24 -33.72 38.97
N ASP A 529 19.75 -32.64 38.36
CA ASP A 529 21.19 -32.43 38.14
C ASP A 529 21.46 -30.99 37.60
N ASP A 530 21.62 -30.07 38.55
CA ASP A 530 22.85 -29.31 38.82
C ASP A 530 23.84 -28.93 37.65
N TRP A 531 24.04 -27.60 37.50
CA TRP A 531 25.22 -26.82 37.04
C TRP A 531 25.84 -27.02 35.63
N PHE A 532 25.69 -26.03 34.73
CA PHE A 532 26.55 -24.84 34.58
C PHE A 532 26.07 -23.92 33.44
#